data_AF-A0A239EPB4-F1
#
_entry.id   AF-A0A239EPB4-F1
#
_cell.length_a   1.000
_cell.length_b   1.000
_cell.length_c   1.000
_cell.angle_alpha   90.00
_cell.angle_beta   90.00
_cell.angle_gamma   90.00
#
_symmetry.space_group_name_H-M   'P 1'
#
loop_
_entity.id
_entity.type
_entity.pdbx_description
1 polymer ?
#
loop_
_entity_poly.entity_id
_entity_poly.type
_entity_poly.pdbx_seq_one_letter_code
_entity_poly.pdbx_strand_id
1 'polypeptide(L)'
;MVSWAQLDRIVGGMPASSIRHYPQWWHGDRPNTRAWRAAGFEPKQIRPGEVVTFQRTGAPTAASGIASAKTAAPTGRPIAHLAGPAAAREQPGWLVRTDPERALIVIACSASKAIGGDARPRPARWSPDLVAARAVLATTTAIDDRLLMPAWQRYTGFFYTSAADALTDATARRANIVIISGGYGVLSADEPIGTYNRVFRHADWPPGLLEDLLCEHARRTGARSMVAFLAASTEYARLVRRTPWRSAGITEAALVSVASAGGGAMVTVPRALGSAFRAFWYRSPDLLPDGISVESL
;
A
#
# COMPACT_ATOMS: atom_id res chain seq x y z
N MET A 1 26.80 -15.61 13.20
CA MET A 1 25.52 -16.14 13.72
C MET A 1 24.58 -14.97 13.89
N VAL A 2 23.36 -15.05 13.35
CA VAL A 2 22.36 -13.97 13.45
C VAL A 2 21.17 -14.55 14.19
N SER A 3 20.75 -13.96 15.31
CA SER A 3 19.55 -14.43 16.00
C SER A 3 18.31 -14.19 15.15
N TRP A 4 17.22 -14.92 15.39
CA TRP A 4 15.98 -14.71 14.64
C TRP A 4 15.49 -13.26 14.72
N ALA A 5 15.56 -12.65 15.90
CA ALA A 5 15.20 -11.25 16.12
C ALA A 5 16.15 -10.24 15.42
N GLN A 6 17.43 -10.58 15.24
CA GLN A 6 18.35 -9.75 14.44
C GLN A 6 18.02 -9.87 12.95
N LEU A 7 17.77 -11.09 12.46
CA LEU A 7 17.39 -11.32 11.07
C LEU A 7 16.07 -10.62 10.74
N ASP A 8 15.07 -10.77 11.61
CA ASP A 8 13.77 -10.11 11.55
C ASP A 8 13.91 -8.59 11.41
N ARG A 9 14.76 -7.97 12.24
CA ARG A 9 15.06 -6.53 12.13
C ARG A 9 15.74 -6.16 10.82
N ILE A 10 16.69 -6.96 10.34
CA ILE A 10 17.42 -6.70 9.08
C ILE A 10 16.49 -6.77 7.87
N VAL A 11 15.56 -7.74 7.83
CA VAL A 11 14.64 -7.93 6.70
C VAL A 11 13.36 -7.11 6.81
N GLY A 12 13.14 -6.43 7.94
CA GLY A 12 11.92 -5.64 8.20
C GLY A 12 10.69 -6.50 8.52
N GLY A 13 10.89 -7.62 9.21
CA GLY A 13 9.88 -8.61 9.55
C GLY A 13 10.01 -9.87 8.69
N MET A 14 10.46 -10.97 9.28
CA MET A 14 10.42 -12.29 8.66
C MET A 14 8.95 -12.71 8.53
N PRO A 15 8.46 -13.01 7.31
CA PRO A 15 7.07 -13.39 7.15
C PRO A 15 6.83 -14.72 7.87
N ALA A 16 5.67 -14.90 8.51
CA ALA A 16 5.30 -16.15 9.19
C ALA A 16 5.35 -17.39 8.26
N SER A 17 5.32 -17.17 6.95
CA SER A 17 5.52 -18.20 5.92
C SER A 17 6.92 -18.82 5.95
N SER A 18 7.94 -18.11 6.44
CA SER A 18 9.30 -18.62 6.62
C SER A 18 9.41 -19.71 7.69
N ILE A 19 8.49 -19.69 8.66
CA ILE A 19 8.36 -20.74 9.68
C ILE A 19 7.45 -21.84 9.17
N ARG A 20 6.26 -21.47 8.67
CA ARG A 20 5.22 -22.42 8.26
C ARG A 20 5.57 -23.29 7.05
N HIS A 21 6.48 -22.84 6.18
CA HIS A 21 6.91 -23.59 5.00
C HIS A 21 8.37 -24.01 5.09
N TYR A 22 8.83 -24.40 6.29
CA TYR A 22 10.10 -25.08 6.45
C TYR A 22 9.99 -26.54 5.97
N PRO A 23 10.95 -27.07 5.18
CA PRO A 23 12.21 -26.43 4.77
C PRO A 23 12.11 -25.61 3.46
N GLN A 24 11.01 -25.70 2.70
CA GLN A 24 10.91 -25.20 1.32
C GLN A 24 11.14 -23.68 1.15
N TRP A 25 10.89 -22.87 2.17
CA TRP A 25 11.10 -21.42 2.11
C TRP A 25 12.59 -21.04 2.13
N TRP A 26 13.43 -21.88 2.73
CA TRP A 26 14.86 -21.63 2.95
C TRP A 26 15.76 -22.26 1.90
N HIS A 27 15.20 -23.15 1.06
CA HIS A 27 15.93 -23.87 0.02
C HIS A 27 15.28 -23.67 -1.36
N GLY A 28 15.95 -24.18 -2.41
CA GLY A 28 15.48 -24.09 -3.80
C GLY A 28 15.83 -22.77 -4.50
N ASP A 29 15.17 -22.53 -5.63
CA ASP A 29 15.36 -21.35 -6.49
C ASP A 29 14.18 -20.37 -6.34
N ARG A 30 14.20 -19.61 -5.24
CA ARG A 30 13.21 -18.59 -4.90
C ARG A 30 13.88 -17.21 -4.89
N PRO A 31 13.11 -16.10 -5.00
CA PRO A 31 13.69 -14.76 -4.99
C PRO A 31 14.56 -14.45 -3.76
N ASN A 32 14.10 -14.82 -2.55
CA ASN A 32 14.87 -14.69 -1.31
C ASN A 32 16.11 -15.59 -1.33
N THR A 33 15.99 -16.83 -1.83
CA THR A 33 17.13 -17.76 -1.88
C THR A 33 18.24 -17.36 -2.84
N ARG A 34 17.88 -16.76 -3.97
CA ARG A 34 18.84 -16.15 -4.88
C ARG A 34 19.53 -14.93 -4.28
N ALA A 35 18.79 -14.09 -3.55
CA ALA A 35 19.32 -12.84 -3.00
C ALA A 35 20.51 -13.07 -2.04
N TRP A 36 20.39 -13.98 -1.07
CA TRP A 36 21.52 -14.23 -0.16
C TRP A 36 22.64 -15.07 -0.78
N ARG A 37 22.37 -15.98 -1.73
CA ARG A 37 23.42 -16.66 -2.51
C ARG A 37 24.24 -15.65 -3.33
N ALA A 38 23.58 -14.71 -3.99
CA ALA A 38 24.24 -13.64 -4.72
C ALA A 38 25.09 -12.74 -3.81
N ALA A 39 24.72 -12.62 -2.53
CA ALA A 39 25.52 -11.93 -1.51
C ALA A 39 26.65 -12.80 -0.91
N GLY A 40 26.85 -14.03 -1.40
CA GLY A 40 27.89 -14.94 -0.92
C GLY A 40 27.55 -15.60 0.42
N PHE A 41 26.27 -15.82 0.70
CA PHE A 41 25.81 -16.49 1.92
C PHE A 41 24.96 -17.72 1.60
N GLU A 42 25.17 -18.79 2.36
CA GLU A 42 24.31 -19.97 2.38
C GLU A 42 23.84 -20.28 3.79
N PRO A 43 22.57 -20.69 3.99
CA PRO A 43 22.08 -21.09 5.31
C PRO A 43 22.73 -22.40 5.73
N LYS A 44 23.39 -22.41 6.89
CA LYS A 44 24.07 -23.57 7.48
C LYS A 44 23.19 -24.30 8.49
N GLN A 45 22.50 -23.54 9.34
CA GLN A 45 21.56 -24.08 10.34
C GLN A 45 20.33 -23.20 10.38
N ILE A 46 19.16 -23.82 10.29
CA ILE A 46 17.87 -23.14 10.37
C ILE A 46 17.07 -23.82 11.48
N ARG A 47 16.79 -23.09 12.55
CA ARG A 47 15.79 -23.46 13.57
C ARG A 47 14.68 -22.41 13.49
N PRO A 48 13.60 -22.69 12.75
CA PRO A 48 12.53 -21.72 12.51
C PRO A 48 12.00 -21.12 13.83
N GLY A 49 11.94 -19.78 13.90
CA GLY A 49 11.51 -19.07 15.11
C GLY A 49 12.56 -18.90 16.21
N GLU A 50 13.73 -19.56 16.09
CA GLU A 50 14.80 -19.49 17.10
C GLU A 50 16.08 -18.84 16.56
N VAL A 51 16.74 -19.47 15.58
CA VAL A 51 18.06 -19.05 15.07
C VAL A 51 18.27 -19.49 13.63
N VAL A 52 18.92 -18.63 12.84
CA VAL A 52 19.43 -18.99 11.52
C VAL A 52 20.89 -18.60 11.43
N THR A 53 21.74 -19.56 11.09
CA THR A 53 23.15 -19.29 10.81
C THR A 53 23.38 -19.32 9.31
N PHE A 54 24.00 -18.27 8.80
CA PHE A 54 24.54 -18.24 7.45
C PHE A 54 26.04 -18.50 7.52
N GLN A 55 26.53 -19.30 6.58
CA GLN A 55 27.93 -19.44 6.27
C GLN A 55 28.22 -18.58 5.04
N ARG A 56 29.29 -17.79 5.09
CA ARG A 56 29.78 -17.07 3.91
C ARG A 56 30.44 -18.08 2.97
N THR A 57 29.93 -18.22 1.76
CA THR A 57 30.47 -19.12 0.74
C THR A 57 31.44 -18.34 -0.14
N GLY A 58 32.74 -18.53 0.11
CA GLY A 58 33.83 -17.91 -0.63
C GLY A 58 34.17 -16.49 -0.19
N ALA A 59 35.47 -16.16 -0.18
CA ALA A 59 35.92 -14.79 -0.16
C ALA A 59 35.48 -14.12 -1.48
N PRO A 60 35.05 -12.83 -1.46
CA PRO A 60 34.72 -12.12 -2.68
C PRO A 60 35.97 -12.13 -3.56
N THR A 61 35.95 -12.94 -4.60
CA THR A 61 37.04 -13.00 -5.56
C THR A 61 36.99 -11.69 -6.33
N ALA A 62 37.83 -10.75 -5.93
CA ALA A 62 38.06 -9.54 -6.70
C ALA A 62 38.77 -9.93 -8.01
N ALA A 63 37.98 -10.19 -9.05
CA ALA A 63 38.44 -10.31 -10.43
C ALA A 63 37.30 -9.79 -11.32
N SER A 64 37.43 -8.60 -11.93
CA SER A 64 38.06 -8.39 -13.25
C SER A 64 37.74 -9.53 -14.21
N GLY A 65 36.77 -9.31 -15.11
CA GLY A 65 36.43 -10.26 -16.16
C GLY A 65 35.11 -9.92 -16.85
N ILE A 66 35.19 -9.01 -17.83
CA ILE A 66 34.13 -8.75 -18.80
C ILE A 66 33.92 -10.03 -19.62
N ALA A 67 32.77 -10.69 -19.48
CA ALA A 67 32.30 -11.68 -20.44
C ALA A 67 30.78 -11.58 -20.57
N SER A 68 30.37 -11.25 -21.79
CA SER A 68 29.02 -10.91 -22.22
C SER A 68 28.12 -12.16 -22.24
N ALA A 69 27.10 -12.19 -21.38
CA ALA A 69 25.98 -13.11 -21.50
C ALA A 69 24.73 -12.31 -21.92
N LYS A 70 24.28 -12.60 -23.14
CA LYS A 70 23.17 -11.94 -23.84
C LYS A 70 21.84 -12.41 -23.25
N THR A 71 21.45 -11.81 -22.13
CA THR A 71 20.11 -11.96 -21.55
C THR A 71 19.31 -10.71 -21.87
N ALA A 72 18.21 -10.86 -22.60
CA ALA A 72 17.30 -9.76 -22.94
C ALA A 72 16.74 -9.13 -21.65
N ALA A 73 17.22 -7.93 -21.33
CA ALA A 73 16.74 -7.13 -20.22
C ALA A 73 15.40 -6.48 -20.58
N PRO A 74 14.43 -6.41 -19.65
CA PRO A 74 13.37 -5.42 -19.75
C PRO A 74 14.00 -4.03 -19.60
N THR A 75 13.82 -3.18 -20.60
CA THR A 75 14.25 -1.78 -20.61
C THR A 75 13.44 -0.96 -19.60
N GLY A 76 13.69 -1.17 -18.31
CA GLY A 76 13.33 -0.25 -17.25
C GLY A 76 14.48 0.73 -17.05
N ARG A 77 14.34 1.96 -17.52
CA ARG A 77 15.27 3.06 -17.18
C ARG A 77 15.42 3.12 -15.65
N PRO A 78 16.64 3.13 -15.09
CA PRO A 78 16.83 3.42 -13.69
C PRO A 78 16.38 4.87 -13.45
N ILE A 79 15.27 5.05 -12.73
CA ILE A 79 14.93 6.36 -12.19
C ILE A 79 15.95 6.62 -11.09
N ALA A 80 16.94 7.47 -11.38
CA ALA A 80 17.84 8.01 -10.37
C ALA A 80 16.98 8.76 -9.35
N HIS A 81 16.75 8.13 -8.20
CA HIS A 81 16.21 8.81 -7.03
C HIS A 81 17.28 9.79 -6.54
N LEU A 82 17.16 11.05 -6.98
CA LEU A 82 17.84 12.18 -6.36
C LEU A 82 17.29 12.30 -4.93
N ALA A 83 17.93 11.61 -4.00
CA ALA A 83 17.79 11.84 -2.57
C ALA A 83 18.47 13.16 -2.23
N GLY A 84 17.78 14.27 -2.49
CA GLY A 84 18.16 15.56 -1.91
C GLY A 84 18.08 15.48 -0.38
N PRO A 85 18.89 16.24 0.36
CA PRO A 85 18.85 16.28 1.82
C PRO A 85 17.42 16.62 2.27
N ALA A 86 16.87 15.74 3.11
CA ALA A 86 15.53 15.90 3.68
C ALA A 86 15.54 17.12 4.60
N ALA A 87 15.26 18.30 4.04
CA ALA A 87 14.91 19.48 4.82
C ALA A 87 13.79 19.06 5.80
N ALA A 88 13.95 19.40 7.07
CA ALA A 88 12.94 19.18 8.09
C ALA A 88 11.63 19.82 7.60
N ARG A 89 10.75 18.99 7.05
CA ARG A 89 9.45 19.43 6.56
C ARG A 89 8.63 19.72 7.80
N GLU A 90 8.32 21.00 8.02
CA GLU A 90 7.32 21.41 8.99
C GLU A 90 6.09 20.53 8.81
N GLN A 91 5.66 19.87 9.90
CA GLN A 91 4.38 19.21 9.88
C GLN A 91 3.34 20.30 9.63
N PRO A 92 2.54 20.21 8.55
CA PRO A 92 1.56 21.24 8.28
C PRO A 92 0.57 21.24 9.44
N GLY A 93 0.60 22.28 10.27
CA GLY A 93 -0.28 22.41 11.43
C GLY A 93 -1.77 22.33 11.07
N TRP A 94 -2.12 22.46 9.79
CA TRP A 94 -3.48 22.26 9.30
C TRP A 94 -3.95 20.80 9.36
N LEU A 95 -3.07 19.80 9.20
CA LEU A 95 -3.48 18.38 9.27
C LEU A 95 -4.07 18.03 10.65
N VAL A 96 -3.52 18.65 11.72
CA VAL A 96 -4.01 18.52 13.09
C VAL A 96 -5.36 19.23 13.29
N ARG A 97 -5.59 20.33 12.55
CA ARG A 97 -6.83 21.11 12.60
C ARG A 97 -7.95 20.54 11.74
N THR A 98 -7.61 19.75 10.72
CA THR A 98 -8.59 19.08 9.87
C THR A 98 -9.50 18.19 10.71
N ASP A 99 -10.81 18.36 10.51
CA ASP A 99 -11.82 17.48 11.09
C ASP A 99 -11.90 16.20 10.25
N PRO A 100 -11.48 15.04 10.78
CA PRO A 100 -11.46 13.79 10.03
C PRO A 100 -12.86 13.31 9.61
N GLU A 101 -13.92 13.67 10.33
CA GLU A 101 -15.29 13.28 9.98
C GLU A 101 -15.82 14.03 8.74
N ARG A 102 -15.27 15.24 8.49
CA ARG A 102 -15.67 16.12 7.38
C ARG A 102 -14.70 16.09 6.20
N ALA A 103 -13.51 15.54 6.39
CA ALA A 103 -12.52 15.37 5.34
C ALA A 103 -12.89 14.22 4.39
N LEU A 104 -12.50 14.32 3.12
CA LEU A 104 -12.39 13.18 2.23
C LEU A 104 -11.09 12.43 2.56
N ILE A 105 -11.22 11.18 3.01
CA ILE A 105 -10.06 10.35 3.34
C ILE A 105 -9.82 9.34 2.23
N VAL A 106 -8.61 9.32 1.68
CA VAL A 106 -8.24 8.44 0.56
C VAL A 106 -7.20 7.41 1.00
N ILE A 107 -7.49 6.14 0.79
CA ILE A 107 -6.56 5.03 1.10
C ILE A 107 -6.42 4.08 -0.10
N ALA A 108 -5.34 3.31 -0.14
CA ALA A 108 -5.13 2.29 -1.17
C ALA A 108 -5.74 0.96 -0.75
N CYS A 109 -6.19 0.17 -1.72
CA CYS A 109 -6.54 -1.22 -1.50
C CYS A 109 -5.31 -2.06 -1.08
N SER A 110 -5.58 -3.27 -0.58
CA SER A 110 -4.54 -4.26 -0.33
C SER A 110 -4.49 -5.37 -1.37
N ALA A 111 -3.29 -5.90 -1.60
CA ALA A 111 -3.09 -7.14 -2.33
C ALA A 111 -3.81 -8.30 -1.63
N SER A 112 -3.76 -8.35 -0.30
CA SER A 112 -4.37 -9.40 0.52
C SER A 112 -5.84 -9.09 0.81
N LYS A 113 -6.67 -10.14 0.80
CA LYS A 113 -8.12 -10.04 0.99
C LYS A 113 -8.58 -11.09 1.99
N ALA A 114 -9.51 -10.73 2.87
CA ALA A 114 -10.18 -11.64 3.78
C ALA A 114 -11.06 -12.61 2.98
N ILE A 115 -11.23 -13.82 3.52
CA ILE A 115 -12.15 -14.84 3.01
C ILE A 115 -13.50 -14.67 3.73
N GLY A 116 -14.60 -14.99 3.04
CA GLY A 116 -15.97 -14.89 3.57
C GLY A 116 -16.77 -13.73 2.99
N GLY A 117 -17.91 -13.41 3.60
CA GLY A 117 -18.85 -12.39 3.14
C GLY A 117 -20.29 -12.90 3.06
N ASP A 118 -21.17 -12.07 2.53
CA ASP A 118 -22.56 -12.41 2.19
C ASP A 118 -22.74 -12.38 0.67
N ALA A 119 -23.66 -13.17 0.12
CA ALA A 119 -23.95 -13.23 -1.32
C ALA A 119 -24.83 -12.06 -1.79
N ARG A 120 -25.36 -11.24 -0.87
CA ARG A 120 -26.31 -10.17 -1.21
C ARG A 120 -25.58 -8.94 -1.76
N PRO A 121 -25.77 -8.59 -3.04
CA PRO A 121 -25.24 -7.34 -3.57
C PRO A 121 -25.99 -6.16 -2.96
N ARG A 122 -25.25 -5.09 -2.65
CA ARG A 122 -25.82 -3.77 -2.40
C ARG A 122 -25.45 -2.88 -3.58
N PRO A 123 -26.41 -2.22 -4.24
CA PRO A 123 -26.09 -1.37 -5.38
C PRO A 123 -25.23 -0.21 -4.92
N ALA A 124 -24.02 -0.11 -5.46
CA ALA A 124 -23.16 1.04 -5.30
C ALA A 124 -23.70 2.21 -6.14
N ARG A 125 -23.67 3.42 -5.60
CA ARG A 125 -24.12 4.63 -6.30
C ARG A 125 -22.92 5.32 -6.94
N TRP A 126 -22.47 4.77 -8.06
CA TRP A 126 -21.43 5.37 -8.90
C TRP A 126 -21.99 5.75 -10.27
N SER A 127 -21.24 6.58 -11.00
CA SER A 127 -21.62 6.97 -12.35
C SER A 127 -21.74 5.74 -13.28
N PRO A 128 -22.61 5.79 -14.31
CA PRO A 128 -22.69 4.74 -15.33
C PRO A 128 -21.32 4.45 -15.97
N ASP A 129 -20.47 5.46 -16.12
CA ASP A 129 -19.13 5.33 -16.70
C ASP A 129 -18.22 4.44 -15.86
N LEU A 130 -18.26 4.57 -14.52
CA LEU A 130 -17.50 3.67 -13.65
C LEU A 130 -18.02 2.24 -13.74
N VAL A 131 -19.35 2.06 -13.81
CA VAL A 131 -19.97 0.74 -13.95
C VAL A 131 -19.52 0.08 -15.25
N ALA A 132 -19.53 0.81 -16.36
CA ALA A 132 -19.05 0.34 -17.66
C ALA A 132 -17.55 -0.01 -17.62
N ALA A 133 -16.72 0.87 -17.05
CA ALA A 133 -15.28 0.62 -16.92
C ALA A 133 -14.97 -0.63 -16.07
N ARG A 134 -15.71 -0.83 -14.97
CA ARG A 134 -15.60 -2.04 -14.14
C ARG A 134 -16.01 -3.29 -14.89
N ALA A 135 -17.07 -3.24 -15.70
CA ALA A 135 -17.51 -4.38 -16.49
C ALA A 135 -16.43 -4.81 -17.50
N VAL A 136 -15.77 -3.84 -18.17
CA VAL A 136 -14.64 -4.10 -19.05
C VAL A 136 -13.48 -4.73 -18.27
N LEU A 137 -13.09 -4.14 -17.14
CA LEU A 137 -11.95 -4.64 -16.35
C LEU A 137 -12.21 -6.03 -15.74
N ALA A 138 -13.46 -6.34 -15.37
CA ALA A 138 -13.86 -7.63 -14.83
C ALA A 138 -13.54 -8.79 -15.78
N THR A 139 -13.63 -8.57 -17.10
CA THR A 139 -13.29 -9.58 -18.12
C THR A 139 -11.83 -10.03 -18.07
N THR A 140 -10.93 -9.21 -17.52
CA THR A 140 -9.48 -9.49 -17.45
C THR A 140 -8.96 -9.73 -16.04
N THR A 141 -9.78 -9.49 -15.02
CA THR A 141 -9.36 -9.46 -13.61
C THR A 141 -9.83 -10.68 -12.81
N ALA A 142 -10.66 -11.56 -13.41
CA ALA A 142 -11.21 -12.75 -12.77
C ALA A 142 -11.77 -12.44 -11.37
N ILE A 143 -12.66 -11.45 -11.31
CA ILE A 143 -13.32 -11.04 -10.07
C ILE A 143 -14.27 -12.16 -9.62
N ASP A 144 -14.13 -12.60 -8.38
CA ASP A 144 -15.04 -13.56 -7.73
C ASP A 144 -15.97 -12.81 -6.78
N ASP A 145 -17.17 -12.51 -7.29
CA ASP A 145 -18.24 -11.80 -6.58
C ASP A 145 -19.25 -12.75 -5.90
N ARG A 146 -18.95 -14.05 -5.76
CA ARG A 146 -19.84 -15.00 -5.07
C ARG A 146 -20.06 -14.67 -3.60
N LEU A 147 -19.05 -14.09 -2.96
CA LEU A 147 -19.08 -13.62 -1.57
C LEU A 147 -18.63 -12.17 -1.55
N LEU A 148 -19.49 -11.29 -1.04
CA LEU A 148 -19.26 -9.85 -0.98
C LEU A 148 -19.06 -9.41 0.47
N MET A 149 -18.20 -8.42 0.65
CA MET A 149 -17.91 -7.85 1.96
C MET A 149 -17.58 -6.36 1.77
N PRO A 150 -17.95 -5.47 2.72
CA PRO A 150 -17.51 -4.09 2.69
C PRO A 150 -16.02 -3.97 2.38
N ALA A 151 -15.65 -3.07 1.46
CA ALA A 151 -14.29 -2.93 0.97
C ALA A 151 -13.26 -2.77 2.10
N TRP A 152 -13.58 -2.00 3.15
CA TRP A 152 -12.69 -1.83 4.30
C TRP A 152 -12.45 -3.12 5.10
N GLN A 153 -13.42 -4.04 5.14
CA GLN A 153 -13.29 -5.35 5.80
C GLN A 153 -12.66 -6.38 4.86
N ARG A 154 -12.91 -6.27 3.55
CA ARG A 154 -12.38 -7.19 2.54
C ARG A 154 -10.86 -7.09 2.47
N TYR A 155 -10.29 -5.90 2.51
CA TYR A 155 -8.84 -5.73 2.42
C TYR A 155 -8.15 -6.03 3.75
N THR A 156 -7.01 -6.74 3.69
CA THR A 156 -6.21 -7.12 4.87
C THR A 156 -4.75 -6.71 4.72
N GLY A 157 -3.91 -6.95 5.72
CA GLY A 157 -2.48 -6.61 5.68
C GLY A 157 -2.13 -5.44 6.58
N PHE A 158 -0.85 -5.05 6.60
CA PHE A 158 -0.32 -4.23 7.69
C PHE A 158 -1.00 -2.86 7.86
N PHE A 159 -1.41 -2.19 6.78
CA PHE A 159 -2.20 -0.95 6.90
C PHE A 159 -3.53 -1.20 7.61
N TYR A 160 -4.33 -2.13 7.09
CA TYR A 160 -5.67 -2.43 7.59
C TYR A 160 -5.65 -2.99 9.00
N THR A 161 -4.64 -3.80 9.35
CA THR A 161 -4.46 -4.29 10.72
C THR A 161 -4.10 -3.16 11.69
N SER A 162 -3.19 -2.25 11.29
CA SER A 162 -2.80 -1.12 12.15
C SER A 162 -3.86 -0.02 12.27
N ALA A 163 -4.76 0.08 11.30
CA ALA A 163 -5.86 1.04 11.27
C ALA A 163 -7.21 0.44 11.68
N ALA A 164 -7.26 -0.82 12.16
CA ALA A 164 -8.49 -1.58 12.26
C ALA A 164 -9.57 -0.93 13.15
N ASP A 165 -9.18 -0.43 14.32
CA ASP A 165 -10.07 0.26 15.26
C ASP A 165 -10.59 1.58 14.68
N ALA A 166 -9.69 2.41 14.14
CA ALA A 166 -10.04 3.67 13.51
C ALA A 166 -10.91 3.51 12.26
N LEU A 167 -10.65 2.50 11.41
CA LEU A 167 -11.52 2.20 10.26
C LEU A 167 -12.90 1.74 10.69
N THR A 168 -12.99 0.94 11.75
CA THR A 168 -14.26 0.49 12.31
C THR A 168 -15.07 1.68 12.84
N ASP A 169 -14.46 2.55 13.64
CA ASP A 169 -15.13 3.75 14.17
C ASP A 169 -15.50 4.73 13.05
N ALA A 170 -14.59 5.00 12.12
CA ALA A 170 -14.84 5.91 10.99
C ALA A 170 -15.97 5.44 10.09
N THR A 171 -16.04 4.15 9.79
CA THR A 171 -17.13 3.60 8.97
C THR A 171 -18.45 3.58 9.74
N ALA A 172 -18.45 3.30 11.05
CA ALA A 172 -19.63 3.40 11.90
C ALA A 172 -20.19 4.83 11.95
N ARG A 173 -19.32 5.85 11.93
CA ARG A 173 -19.68 7.28 11.86
C ARG A 173 -19.94 7.79 10.44
N ARG A 174 -19.91 6.90 9.44
CA ARG A 174 -20.12 7.25 8.01
C ARG A 174 -19.15 8.32 7.51
N ALA A 175 -17.89 8.27 7.95
CA ALA A 175 -16.83 9.13 7.42
C ALA A 175 -16.68 8.97 5.90
N ASN A 176 -16.23 10.04 5.23
CA ASN A 176 -16.04 10.05 3.78
C ASN A 176 -14.75 9.33 3.38
N ILE A 177 -14.71 8.01 3.52
CA ILE A 177 -13.56 7.18 3.16
C ILE A 177 -13.73 6.60 1.76
N VAL A 178 -12.75 6.88 0.91
CA VAL A 178 -12.61 6.34 -0.43
C VAL A 178 -11.38 5.42 -0.50
N ILE A 179 -11.57 4.25 -1.10
CA ILE A 179 -10.50 3.27 -1.35
C ILE A 179 -10.20 3.21 -2.85
N ILE A 180 -8.96 3.50 -3.25
CA ILE A 180 -8.50 3.30 -4.63
C ILE A 180 -8.14 1.82 -4.81
N SER A 181 -8.76 1.16 -5.79
CA SER A 181 -8.79 -0.27 -5.98
C SER A 181 -8.31 -0.67 -7.36
N GLY A 182 -7.42 -1.67 -7.43
CA GLY A 182 -6.96 -2.22 -8.70
C GLY A 182 -8.05 -2.88 -9.54
N GLY A 183 -9.03 -3.52 -8.89
CA GLY A 183 -10.11 -4.24 -9.58
C GLY A 183 -11.41 -3.44 -9.74
N TYR A 184 -11.59 -2.36 -8.97
CA TYR A 184 -12.85 -1.61 -8.91
C TYR A 184 -12.69 -0.08 -9.10
N GLY A 185 -11.46 0.43 -9.20
CA GLY A 185 -11.19 1.84 -9.48
C GLY A 185 -11.31 2.67 -8.21
N VAL A 186 -12.47 3.28 -7.98
CA VAL A 186 -12.80 4.03 -6.76
C VAL A 186 -13.92 3.28 -6.02
N LEU A 187 -13.78 3.10 -4.72
CA LEU A 187 -14.75 2.43 -3.85
C LEU A 187 -15.11 3.30 -2.65
N SER A 188 -16.36 3.26 -2.21
CA SER A 188 -16.69 3.67 -0.83
C SER A 188 -16.21 2.59 0.13
N ALA A 189 -15.81 2.97 1.35
CA ALA A 189 -15.36 1.99 2.33
C ALA A 189 -16.37 0.87 2.60
N ASP A 190 -17.67 1.20 2.66
CA ASP A 190 -18.78 0.27 2.92
C ASP A 190 -19.29 -0.48 1.68
N GLU A 191 -18.71 -0.23 0.51
CA GLU A 191 -19.11 -0.85 -0.75
C GLU A 191 -18.80 -2.36 -0.74
N PRO A 192 -19.79 -3.24 -0.97
CA PRO A 192 -19.54 -4.67 -1.03
C PRO A 192 -18.70 -5.03 -2.25
N ILE A 193 -17.59 -5.74 -2.03
CA ILE A 193 -16.71 -6.24 -3.09
C ILE A 193 -16.38 -7.72 -2.90
N GLY A 194 -16.18 -8.40 -4.03
CA GLY A 194 -15.65 -9.74 -4.13
C GLY A 194 -14.14 -9.82 -3.90
N THR A 195 -13.54 -10.93 -4.33
CA THR A 195 -12.08 -11.11 -4.33
C THR A 195 -11.51 -10.98 -5.73
N TYR A 196 -10.28 -10.50 -5.85
CA TYR A 196 -9.58 -10.34 -7.12
C TYR A 196 -8.06 -10.27 -6.91
N ASN A 197 -7.29 -10.49 -7.97
CA ASN A 197 -5.83 -10.37 -7.93
C ASN A 197 -5.32 -9.41 -9.03
N ARG A 198 -5.55 -8.10 -8.83
CA ARG A 198 -5.14 -7.03 -9.74
C ARG A 198 -4.38 -5.97 -8.97
N VAL A 199 -3.21 -5.60 -9.48
CA VAL A 199 -2.48 -4.43 -9.01
C VAL A 199 -3.06 -3.21 -9.71
N PHE A 200 -3.31 -2.13 -8.96
CA PHE A 200 -3.77 -0.88 -9.56
C PHE A 200 -2.78 -0.33 -10.57
N ARG A 201 -3.28 -0.02 -11.77
CA ARG A 201 -2.56 0.65 -12.84
C ARG A 201 -3.48 1.69 -13.44
N HIS A 202 -3.00 2.92 -13.61
CA HIS A 202 -3.80 3.98 -14.24
C HIS A 202 -4.29 3.61 -15.64
N ALA A 203 -3.43 2.95 -16.42
CA ALA A 203 -3.73 2.57 -17.79
C ALA A 203 -4.88 1.55 -17.93
N ASP A 204 -5.31 0.93 -16.83
CA ASP A 204 -6.47 0.03 -16.82
C ASP A 204 -7.80 0.78 -16.85
N TRP A 205 -7.78 2.11 -16.68
CA TRP A 205 -8.96 2.97 -16.56
C TRP A 205 -8.99 4.03 -17.67
N PRO A 206 -10.18 4.44 -18.15
CA PRO A 206 -10.31 5.57 -19.06
C PRO A 206 -9.61 6.83 -18.51
N PRO A 207 -8.87 7.58 -19.34
CA PRO A 207 -8.18 8.80 -18.89
C PRO A 207 -9.13 9.80 -18.24
N GLY A 208 -8.78 10.30 -17.05
CA GLY A 208 -9.55 11.31 -16.31
C GLY A 208 -10.72 10.75 -15.48
N LEU A 209 -11.18 9.52 -15.75
CA LEU A 209 -12.35 8.97 -15.08
C LEU A 209 -12.19 8.89 -13.56
N LEU A 210 -11.04 8.42 -13.07
CA LEU A 210 -10.85 8.23 -11.63
C LEU A 210 -10.67 9.56 -10.89
N GLU A 211 -10.00 10.52 -11.52
CA GLU A 211 -9.85 11.90 -11.04
C GLU A 211 -11.23 12.57 -10.93
N ASP A 212 -12.05 12.46 -11.96
CA ASP A 212 -13.40 13.02 -11.99
C ASP A 212 -14.30 12.39 -10.92
N LEU A 213 -14.22 11.08 -10.72
CA LEU A 213 -14.99 10.37 -9.68
C LEU A 213 -14.58 10.80 -8.26
N LEU A 214 -13.28 11.03 -8.01
CA LEU A 214 -12.79 11.55 -6.74
C LEU A 214 -13.31 12.97 -6.50
N CYS A 215 -13.24 13.83 -7.52
CA CYS A 215 -13.77 15.19 -7.47
C CYS A 215 -15.29 15.21 -7.28
N GLU A 216 -16.04 14.36 -7.98
CA GLU A 216 -17.49 14.22 -7.84
C GLU A 216 -17.84 13.75 -6.44
N HIS A 217 -17.11 12.77 -5.89
CA HIS A 217 -17.33 12.28 -4.54
C HIS A 217 -17.09 13.38 -3.50
N ALA A 218 -15.99 14.14 -3.61
CA ALA A 218 -15.72 15.28 -2.74
C ALA A 218 -16.86 16.32 -2.77
N ARG A 219 -17.34 16.69 -3.97
CA ARG A 219 -18.48 17.62 -4.13
C ARG A 219 -19.76 17.06 -3.50
N ARG A 220 -20.07 15.79 -3.74
CA ARG A 220 -21.28 15.14 -3.25
C ARG A 220 -21.34 15.05 -1.72
N THR A 221 -20.20 14.83 -1.07
CA THR A 221 -20.11 14.76 0.39
C THR A 221 -19.88 16.13 1.05
N GLY A 222 -19.66 17.18 0.26
CA GLY A 222 -19.36 18.52 0.77
C GLY A 222 -18.02 18.61 1.50
N ALA A 223 -17.10 17.68 1.23
CA ALA A 223 -15.76 17.70 1.81
C ALA A 223 -15.02 18.97 1.37
N ARG A 224 -14.37 19.64 2.31
CA ARG A 224 -13.53 20.83 2.05
C ARG A 224 -12.04 20.56 2.20
N SER A 225 -11.70 19.45 2.82
CA SER A 225 -10.32 18.98 2.99
C SER A 225 -10.20 17.55 2.50
N MET A 226 -9.02 17.18 2.02
CA MET A 226 -8.69 15.84 1.58
C MET A 226 -7.38 15.39 2.18
N VAL A 227 -7.36 14.18 2.75
CA VAL A 227 -6.15 13.57 3.33
C VAL A 227 -6.00 12.17 2.78
N ALA A 228 -4.92 11.92 2.05
CA ALA A 228 -4.59 10.62 1.50
C ALA A 228 -3.48 9.94 2.28
N PHE A 229 -3.63 8.66 2.65
CA PHE A 229 -2.61 7.86 3.33
C PHE A 229 -2.04 6.83 2.37
N LEU A 230 -1.01 7.21 1.60
CA LEU A 230 -0.50 6.41 0.48
C LEU A 230 1.03 6.40 0.46
N ALA A 231 1.62 5.30 0.00
CA ALA A 231 3.05 5.25 -0.23
C ALA A 231 3.42 6.16 -1.42
N ALA A 232 4.35 7.10 -1.20
CA ALA A 232 4.62 8.22 -2.09
C ALA A 232 4.97 7.86 -3.53
N SER A 233 5.61 6.72 -3.78
CA SER A 233 6.07 6.30 -5.12
C SER A 233 5.05 5.46 -5.91
N THR A 234 3.90 5.15 -5.32
CA THR A 234 2.90 4.25 -5.92
C THR A 234 2.04 4.92 -6.99
N GLU A 235 1.41 4.11 -7.85
CA GLU A 235 0.37 4.57 -8.78
C GLU A 235 -0.79 5.25 -8.03
N TYR A 236 -1.16 4.78 -6.84
CA TYR A 236 -2.20 5.43 -6.03
C TYR A 236 -1.85 6.89 -5.69
N ALA A 237 -0.62 7.13 -5.22
CA ALA A 237 -0.16 8.47 -4.89
C ALA A 237 -0.07 9.35 -6.15
N ARG A 238 0.29 8.77 -7.30
CA ARG A 238 0.26 9.50 -8.58
C ARG A 238 -1.14 9.93 -8.98
N LEU A 239 -2.18 9.09 -8.76
CA LEU A 239 -3.57 9.46 -8.99
C LEU A 239 -3.93 10.68 -8.15
N VAL A 240 -3.68 10.60 -6.85
CA VAL A 240 -4.03 11.66 -5.90
C VAL A 240 -3.32 12.97 -6.23
N ARG A 241 -2.05 12.94 -6.68
CA ARG A 241 -1.32 14.16 -7.07
C ARG A 241 -1.87 14.85 -8.31
N ARG A 242 -2.42 14.10 -9.28
CA ARG A 242 -2.94 14.66 -10.52
C ARG A 242 -4.40 15.09 -10.44
N THR A 243 -5.14 14.62 -9.43
CA THR A 243 -6.54 15.00 -9.25
C THR A 243 -6.63 16.50 -8.99
N PRO A 244 -7.47 17.24 -9.74
CA PRO A 244 -7.58 18.69 -9.61
C PRO A 244 -8.43 19.10 -8.39
N TRP A 245 -7.95 18.84 -7.17
CA TRP A 245 -8.71 18.98 -5.92
C TRP A 245 -9.43 20.34 -5.77
N ARG A 246 -8.80 21.43 -6.18
CA ARG A 246 -9.39 22.78 -6.12
C ARG A 246 -10.68 22.92 -6.94
N SER A 247 -10.79 22.24 -8.09
CA SER A 247 -12.01 22.26 -8.90
C SER A 247 -13.17 21.49 -8.25
N ALA A 248 -12.88 20.65 -7.26
CA ALA A 248 -13.85 19.95 -6.45
C ALA A 248 -14.26 20.72 -5.18
N GLY A 249 -13.73 21.93 -4.95
CA GLY A 249 -13.99 22.71 -3.74
C GLY A 249 -13.16 22.31 -2.53
N ILE A 250 -12.14 21.45 -2.71
CA ILE A 250 -11.16 21.13 -1.67
C ILE A 250 -10.20 22.30 -1.53
N THR A 251 -10.17 22.92 -0.36
CA THR A 251 -9.29 24.05 -0.02
C THR A 251 -7.96 23.59 0.56
N GLU A 252 -7.93 22.41 1.18
CA GLU A 252 -6.75 21.80 1.79
C GLU A 252 -6.62 20.35 1.34
N ALA A 253 -5.54 20.00 0.64
CA ALA A 253 -5.29 18.64 0.17
C ALA A 253 -3.89 18.19 0.61
N ALA A 254 -3.81 17.02 1.25
CA ALA A 254 -2.55 16.41 1.67
C ALA A 254 -2.39 14.98 1.20
N LEU A 255 -1.16 14.64 0.84
CA LEU A 255 -0.66 13.28 0.81
C LEU A 255 0.22 13.02 2.03
N VAL A 256 -0.26 12.17 2.93
CA VAL A 256 0.49 11.57 4.03
C VAL A 256 1.19 10.32 3.52
N SER A 257 2.51 10.33 3.61
CA SER A 257 3.39 9.25 3.14
C SER A 257 4.49 8.96 4.17
N VAL A 258 5.25 7.89 3.96
CA VAL A 258 6.43 7.58 4.78
C VAL A 258 7.67 7.87 3.94
N ALA A 259 8.58 8.71 4.44
CA ALA A 259 9.90 8.90 3.85
C ALA A 259 10.66 7.56 3.92
N SER A 260 11.13 7.04 2.78
CA SER A 260 11.71 5.69 2.71
C SER A 260 12.91 5.54 3.65
N ALA A 261 12.84 4.62 4.62
CA ALA A 261 13.91 4.37 5.61
C ALA A 261 14.75 3.11 5.30
N GLY A 262 14.72 2.58 4.08
CA GLY A 262 15.49 1.39 3.68
C GLY A 262 14.63 0.13 3.43
N GLY A 263 15.18 -1.05 3.70
CA GLY A 263 14.52 -2.35 3.50
C GLY A 263 13.21 -2.52 4.28
N GLY A 264 12.39 -3.51 3.91
CA GLY A 264 11.12 -3.78 4.60
C GLY A 264 9.96 -2.85 4.22
N ALA A 265 10.08 -2.10 3.11
CA ALA A 265 9.06 -1.14 2.67
C ALA A 265 7.64 -1.73 2.60
N MET A 266 7.49 -3.00 2.19
CA MET A 266 6.18 -3.67 2.08
C MET A 266 5.51 -3.97 3.43
N VAL A 267 6.24 -3.89 4.54
CA VAL A 267 5.76 -4.13 5.90
C VAL A 267 5.69 -2.82 6.67
N THR A 268 6.82 -2.11 6.73
CA THR A 268 7.00 -0.90 7.53
C THR A 268 6.15 0.25 7.01
N VAL A 269 6.12 0.48 5.70
CA VAL A 269 5.38 1.62 5.13
C VAL A 269 3.86 1.46 5.33
N PRO A 270 3.21 0.34 4.98
CA PRO A 270 1.78 0.20 5.22
C PRO A 270 1.42 0.25 6.71
N ARG A 271 2.26 -0.34 7.59
CA ARG A 271 2.06 -0.28 9.05
C ARG A 271 2.07 1.17 9.55
N ALA A 272 3.11 1.93 9.20
CA ALA A 272 3.24 3.33 9.61
C ALA A 272 2.12 4.20 9.04
N LEU A 273 1.69 3.97 7.79
CA LEU A 273 0.52 4.63 7.21
C LEU A 273 -0.77 4.31 7.97
N GLY A 274 -0.97 3.05 8.40
CA GLY A 274 -2.13 2.67 9.20
C GLY A 274 -2.13 3.34 10.58
N SER A 275 -0.96 3.40 11.23
CA SER A 275 -0.78 4.16 12.48
C SER A 275 -1.02 5.66 12.29
N ALA A 276 -0.55 6.25 11.18
CA ALA A 276 -0.79 7.65 10.87
C ALA A 276 -2.27 7.95 10.60
N PHE A 277 -2.99 7.06 9.90
CA PHE A 277 -4.44 7.14 9.73
C PHE A 277 -5.14 7.13 11.08
N ARG A 278 -4.75 6.22 11.98
CA ARG A 278 -5.31 6.12 13.34
C ARG A 278 -5.07 7.39 14.15
N ALA A 279 -3.85 7.93 14.13
CA ALA A 279 -3.49 9.18 14.79
C ALA A 279 -4.30 10.37 14.26
N PHE A 280 -4.46 10.46 12.95
CA PHE A 280 -5.30 11.48 12.31
C PHE A 280 -6.78 11.35 12.72
N TRP A 281 -7.33 10.14 12.63
CA TRP A 281 -8.74 9.87 12.94
C TRP A 281 -9.08 10.24 14.39
N TYR A 282 -8.24 9.83 15.35
CA TYR A 282 -8.42 10.18 16.76
C TYR A 282 -7.84 11.53 17.16
N ARG A 283 -7.45 12.36 16.19
CA ARG A 283 -6.88 13.71 16.41
C ARG A 283 -5.76 13.73 17.46
N SER A 284 -4.89 12.73 17.41
CA SER A 284 -3.83 12.47 18.37
C SER A 284 -2.46 12.65 17.69
N PRO A 285 -2.00 13.89 17.44
CA PRO A 285 -0.79 14.16 16.65
C PRO A 285 0.48 13.57 17.29
N ASP A 286 0.52 13.46 18.62
CA ASP A 286 1.64 12.85 19.36
C ASP A 286 1.81 11.35 19.07
N LEU A 287 0.82 10.73 18.42
CA LEU A 287 0.85 9.32 17.99
C LEU A 287 1.22 9.16 16.51
N LEU A 288 1.57 10.25 15.80
CA LEU A 288 2.10 10.13 14.44
C LEU A 288 3.44 9.39 14.47
N PRO A 289 3.61 8.31 13.68
CA PRO A 289 4.87 7.59 13.68
C PRO A 289 6.00 8.40 13.06
N ASP A 290 7.23 8.11 13.47
CA ASP A 290 8.44 8.70 12.91
C ASP A 290 8.52 8.47 11.39
N GLY A 291 9.11 9.44 10.67
CA GLY A 291 9.33 9.35 9.24
C GLY A 291 8.09 9.62 8.37
N ILE A 292 6.97 10.06 8.96
CA ILE A 292 5.83 10.57 8.20
C ILE A 292 6.20 11.88 7.50
N SER A 293 5.91 11.95 6.21
CA SER A 293 6.00 13.16 5.39
C SER A 293 4.60 13.54 4.95
N VAL A 294 4.30 14.84 5.05
CA VAL A 294 3.06 15.41 4.53
C VAL A 294 3.39 16.33 3.36
N GLU A 295 2.76 16.08 2.22
CA GLU A 295 2.89 16.85 0.99
C GLU A 295 1.57 17.57 0.73
N SER A 296 1.60 18.90 0.59
CA SER A 296 0.43 19.68 0.16
C SER A 296 0.22 19.52 -1.35
N LEU A 297 -1.03 19.35 -1.77
CA LEU A 297 -1.44 19.11 -3.16
C LEU A 297 -2.25 20.28 -3.75
#